data_AF-A0A8D8Z3L7-F1
#
_entry.id   AF-A0A8D8Z3L7-F1
#
_cell.length_a   1.000
_cell.length_b   1.000
_cell.length_c   1.000
_cell.angle_alpha   90.00
_cell.angle_beta   90.00
_cell.angle_gamma   90.00
#
_symmetry.space_group_name_H-M   'P 1'
#
loop_
_entity.id
_entity.type
_entity.pdbx_description
1 polymer ?
#
loop_
_entity_poly.entity_id
_entity_poly.type
_entity_poly.pdbx_seq_one_letter_code
_entity_poly.pdbx_strand_id
1 'polypeptide(L)'
;MTFRSWNIKRTQRMLEPGSIWLWIKDIFCKSESRFMTEHCYNSMMMQSGLGSTQSVRDSVLKLMVKFPAGSSLNVFKQQVQGMRSGEFKPLSYSSAENMRRYGTLEPSPYPIGRVTIPTAIYFACCNDWLSDKQDTLILKSRLPSVVRFYEVPNKKFNHGDFLWAKDGYKLLYRDTILLIDEYTPAPYRSKLPI
;
A
#
# COMPACT_ATOMS: atom_id res chain seq x y z
N MET A 1 12.41 17.06 24.87
CA MET A 1 12.06 16.85 23.46
C MET A 1 10.68 17.46 23.22
N THR A 2 10.62 18.63 22.60
CA THR A 2 9.36 19.31 22.29
C THR A 2 8.74 18.67 21.04
N PHE A 3 7.63 17.96 21.22
CA PHE A 3 6.76 17.58 20.11
C PHE A 3 6.21 18.87 19.49
N ARG A 4 6.78 19.30 18.35
CA ARG A 4 6.15 20.33 17.53
C ARG A 4 4.86 19.74 17.00
N SER A 5 3.73 20.30 17.46
CA SER A 5 2.43 20.04 16.86
C SER A 5 2.51 20.44 15.39
N TRP A 6 2.40 19.46 14.50
CA TRP A 6 2.15 19.74 13.09
C TRP A 6 0.69 20.12 12.98
N ASN A 7 0.41 21.43 13.00
CA ASN A 7 -0.90 21.97 12.66
C ASN A 7 -1.20 21.64 11.18
N ILE A 8 -1.68 20.43 10.92
CA ILE A 8 -2.26 20.06 9.62
C ILE A 8 -3.51 20.94 9.48
N LYS A 9 -3.43 21.98 8.64
CA LYS A 9 -4.60 22.80 8.32
C LYS A 9 -5.73 21.89 7.86
N ARG A 10 -6.95 22.14 8.36
CA ARG A 10 -8.16 21.33 8.09
C ARG A 10 -8.41 21.07 6.60
N THR A 11 -7.88 21.92 5.72
CA THR A 11 -7.97 21.87 4.25
C THR A 11 -7.04 20.87 3.55
N GLN A 12 -6.13 20.19 4.27
CA GLN A 12 -5.20 19.22 3.67
C GLN A 12 -5.62 17.76 3.86
N ARG A 13 -6.81 17.53 4.41
CA ARG A 13 -7.33 16.20 4.75
C ARG A 13 -8.20 15.66 3.62
N MET A 14 -8.04 14.38 3.29
CA MET A 14 -8.75 13.70 2.22
C MET A 14 -9.27 12.36 2.76
N LEU A 15 -10.51 11.99 2.45
CA LEU A 15 -11.10 10.69 2.83
C LEU A 15 -11.22 10.43 4.36
N GLU A 16 -11.27 11.46 5.21
CA GLU A 16 -11.31 11.26 6.67
C GLU A 16 -12.60 10.62 7.21
N PRO A 17 -12.49 9.81 8.28
CA PRO A 17 -13.63 9.39 9.09
C PRO A 17 -14.35 10.62 9.67
N GLY A 18 -15.63 10.79 9.31
CA GLY A 18 -16.50 11.90 9.76
C GLY A 18 -16.84 12.92 8.67
N SER A 19 -16.30 12.77 7.46
CA SER A 19 -16.65 13.62 6.31
C SER A 19 -17.82 13.05 5.48
N ILE A 20 -18.33 13.82 4.50
CA ILE A 20 -19.36 13.39 3.51
C ILE A 20 -19.05 12.02 2.89
N TRP A 21 -17.75 11.68 2.81
CA TRP A 21 -17.25 10.41 2.32
C TRP A 21 -17.75 9.19 3.10
N LEU A 22 -17.96 9.28 4.43
CA LEU A 22 -18.49 8.15 5.19
C LEU A 22 -19.93 7.82 4.80
N TRP A 23 -20.76 8.84 4.62
CA TRP A 23 -22.15 8.71 4.21
C TRP A 23 -22.26 8.14 2.80
N ILE A 24 -21.46 8.67 1.87
CA ILE A 24 -21.36 8.14 0.50
C ILE A 24 -20.93 6.66 0.55
N LYS A 25 -19.85 6.33 1.24
CA LYS A 25 -19.35 4.94 1.36
C LYS A 25 -20.41 3.98 1.91
N ASP A 26 -21.18 4.38 2.91
CA ASP A 26 -22.24 3.53 3.46
C ASP A 26 -23.42 3.35 2.49
N ILE A 27 -23.83 4.41 1.78
CA ILE A 27 -24.88 4.34 0.75
C ILE A 27 -24.47 3.38 -0.39
N PHE A 28 -23.21 3.40 -0.81
CA PHE A 28 -22.74 2.58 -1.93
C PHE A 28 -22.39 1.14 -1.51
N CYS A 29 -21.69 0.96 -0.39
CA CYS A 29 -21.13 -0.34 0.00
C CYS A 29 -22.01 -1.15 0.98
N LYS A 30 -23.02 -0.54 1.62
CA LYS A 30 -24.02 -1.23 2.47
C LYS A 30 -25.44 -1.22 1.89
N SER A 31 -25.59 -0.80 0.64
CA SER A 31 -26.90 -0.74 -0.01
C SER A 31 -27.56 -2.12 -0.10
N GLU A 32 -28.88 -2.18 0.04
CA GLU A 32 -29.67 -3.36 -0.36
C GLU A 32 -29.67 -3.53 -1.89
N SER A 33 -29.36 -2.46 -2.64
CA SER A 33 -29.23 -2.52 -4.09
C SER A 33 -27.96 -3.29 -4.49
N ARG A 34 -28.17 -4.40 -5.22
CA ARG A 34 -27.08 -5.15 -5.86
C ARG A 34 -26.23 -4.25 -6.76
N PHE A 35 -26.85 -3.32 -7.50
CA PHE A 35 -26.13 -2.41 -8.38
C PHE A 35 -25.10 -1.55 -7.63
N MET A 36 -25.48 -0.98 -6.49
CA MET A 36 -24.59 -0.14 -5.68
C MET A 36 -23.43 -0.93 -5.10
N THR A 37 -23.70 -2.13 -4.59
CA THR A 37 -22.67 -3.00 -4.01
C THR A 37 -21.73 -3.57 -5.08
N GLU A 38 -22.21 -3.85 -6.30
CA GLU A 38 -21.34 -4.17 -7.44
C GLU A 38 -20.43 -2.99 -7.80
N HIS A 39 -20.96 -1.77 -7.83
CA HIS A 39 -20.13 -0.59 -8.12
C HIS A 39 -19.06 -0.38 -7.04
N CYS A 40 -19.41 -0.56 -5.77
CA CYS A 40 -18.44 -0.52 -4.67
C CYS A 40 -17.33 -1.57 -4.86
N TYR A 41 -17.69 -2.83 -5.10
CA TYR A 41 -16.73 -3.91 -5.32
C TYR A 41 -15.83 -3.64 -6.54
N ASN A 42 -16.41 -3.29 -7.68
CA ASN A 42 -15.68 -3.06 -8.92
C ASN A 42 -14.76 -1.83 -8.82
N SER A 43 -15.15 -0.78 -8.10
CA SER A 43 -14.29 0.39 -7.86
C SER A 43 -13.01 0.02 -7.11
N MET A 44 -13.09 -0.94 -6.19
CA MET A 44 -11.93 -1.44 -5.44
C MET A 44 -11.07 -2.38 -6.30
N MET A 45 -11.71 -3.28 -7.06
CA MET A 45 -10.99 -4.15 -7.99
C MET A 45 -10.27 -3.35 -9.08
N MET A 46 -10.81 -2.21 -9.53
CA MET A 46 -10.14 -1.36 -10.51
C MET A 46 -8.88 -0.68 -9.96
N GLN A 47 -8.81 -0.40 -8.65
CA GLN A 47 -7.60 0.10 -8.02
C GLN A 47 -6.57 -1.00 -7.80
N SER A 48 -7.02 -2.23 -7.53
CA SER A 48 -6.13 -3.34 -7.19
C SER A 48 -5.61 -4.13 -8.40
N GLY A 49 -6.45 -4.27 -9.42
CA GLY A 49 -6.31 -5.17 -10.56
C GLY A 49 -7.53 -6.06 -10.76
N LEU A 50 -8.09 -6.08 -11.97
CA LEU A 50 -9.35 -6.78 -12.28
C LEU A 50 -9.17 -8.30 -12.39
N GLY A 51 -10.24 -9.06 -12.17
CA GLY A 51 -10.26 -10.50 -12.48
C GLY A 51 -9.46 -11.40 -11.53
N SER A 52 -9.19 -10.94 -10.30
CA SER A 52 -8.60 -11.78 -9.26
C SER A 52 -9.44 -13.04 -9.01
N THR A 53 -8.75 -14.16 -8.77
CA THR A 53 -9.36 -15.44 -8.37
C THR A 53 -9.42 -15.62 -6.85
N GLN A 54 -8.87 -14.64 -6.11
CA GLN A 54 -8.60 -14.70 -4.69
C GLN A 54 -9.49 -13.75 -3.88
N SER A 55 -9.96 -12.66 -4.49
CA SER A 55 -10.98 -11.77 -3.94
C SER A 55 -12.33 -12.46 -3.74
N VAL A 56 -12.79 -12.53 -2.48
CA VAL A 56 -14.16 -12.94 -2.14
C VAL A 56 -15.01 -11.69 -1.95
N ARG A 57 -16.03 -11.51 -2.80
CA ARG A 57 -16.86 -10.30 -2.87
C ARG A 57 -17.33 -9.80 -1.50
N ASP A 58 -17.97 -10.67 -0.71
CA ASP A 58 -18.54 -10.27 0.57
C ASP A 58 -17.46 -9.87 1.59
N SER A 59 -16.30 -10.52 1.55
CA SER A 59 -15.15 -10.13 2.38
C SER A 59 -14.62 -8.76 1.99
N VAL A 60 -14.50 -8.50 0.68
CA VAL A 60 -14.08 -7.20 0.15
C VAL A 60 -15.08 -6.12 0.53
N LEU A 61 -16.38 -6.33 0.34
CA LEU A 61 -17.41 -5.35 0.71
C LEU A 61 -17.41 -5.03 2.22
N LYS A 62 -17.25 -6.06 3.07
CA LYS A 62 -17.09 -5.86 4.52
C LYS A 62 -15.87 -5.00 4.84
N LEU A 63 -14.78 -5.15 4.11
CA LEU A 63 -13.60 -4.29 4.30
C LEU A 63 -13.80 -2.87 3.74
N MET A 64 -14.48 -2.73 2.60
CA MET A 64 -14.81 -1.45 1.99
C MET A 64 -15.69 -0.56 2.87
N VAL A 65 -16.38 -1.13 3.85
CA VAL A 65 -17.07 -0.33 4.88
C VAL A 65 -16.09 0.36 5.83
N LYS A 66 -14.86 -0.11 5.96
CA LYS A 66 -13.85 0.50 6.84
C LYS A 66 -12.75 1.23 6.07
N PHE A 67 -12.62 0.94 4.79
CA PHE A 67 -11.63 1.54 3.90
C PHE A 67 -12.27 2.64 3.04
N PRO A 68 -11.56 3.74 2.72
CA PRO A 68 -10.27 4.16 3.28
C PRO A 68 -10.41 4.73 4.70
N ALA A 69 -9.34 4.65 5.50
CA ALA A 69 -9.30 5.21 6.86
C ALA A 69 -8.92 6.71 6.91
N GLY A 70 -8.75 7.34 5.74
CA GLY A 70 -8.30 8.73 5.60
C GLY A 70 -6.84 8.87 5.19
N SER A 71 -6.52 9.99 4.52
CA SER A 71 -5.18 10.39 4.10
C SER A 71 -5.10 11.92 3.95
N SER A 72 -3.97 12.44 3.48
CA SER A 72 -3.84 13.88 3.17
C SER A 72 -3.78 14.12 1.67
N LEU A 73 -4.22 15.31 1.23
CA LEU A 73 -4.05 15.77 -0.15
C LEU A 73 -2.58 15.80 -0.55
N ASN A 74 -1.67 16.03 0.39
CA ASN A 74 -0.23 16.04 0.12
C ASN A 74 0.29 14.65 -0.24
N VAL A 75 -0.22 13.58 0.39
CA VAL A 75 0.12 12.20 0.03
C VAL A 75 -0.32 11.91 -1.40
N PHE A 76 -1.55 12.28 -1.75
CA PHE A 76 -2.04 12.10 -3.11
C PHE A 76 -1.21 12.88 -4.14
N LYS A 77 -0.88 14.15 -3.86
CA LYS A 77 0.00 14.96 -4.71
C LYS A 77 1.39 14.33 -4.87
N GLN A 78 1.95 13.79 -3.79
CA GLN A 78 3.26 13.14 -3.83
C GLN A 78 3.23 11.87 -4.68
N GLN A 79 2.16 11.07 -4.59
CA GLN A 79 1.99 9.89 -5.44
C GLN A 79 1.89 10.29 -6.93
N VAL A 80 1.09 11.31 -7.26
CA VAL A 80 1.00 11.82 -8.64
C VAL A 80 2.34 12.38 -9.13
N GLN A 81 3.09 13.08 -8.27
CA GLN A 81 4.44 13.53 -8.59
C GLN A 81 5.37 12.35 -8.89
N GLY A 82 5.34 11.30 -8.05
CA GLY A 82 6.12 10.07 -8.26
C GLY A 82 5.80 9.43 -9.60
N MET A 83 4.51 9.21 -9.89
CA MET A 83 4.07 8.64 -11.18
C MET A 83 4.53 9.46 -12.39
N ARG A 84 4.59 10.79 -12.29
CA ARG A 84 5.02 11.67 -13.39
C ARG A 84 6.54 11.75 -13.54
N SER A 85 7.28 11.71 -12.44
CA SER A 85 8.74 11.89 -12.44
C SER A 85 9.52 10.59 -12.53
N GLY A 86 8.93 9.45 -12.14
CA GLY A 86 9.64 8.20 -11.93
C GLY A 86 10.57 8.21 -10.72
N GLU A 87 10.51 9.26 -9.89
CA GLU A 87 11.43 9.45 -8.77
C GLU A 87 10.73 9.25 -7.42
N PHE A 88 11.35 8.42 -6.57
CA PHE A 88 10.95 8.31 -5.17
C PHE A 88 11.59 9.43 -4.35
N LYS A 89 10.85 10.53 -4.15
CA LYS A 89 11.33 11.74 -3.46
C LYS A 89 10.23 12.44 -2.65
N PRO A 90 10.59 13.37 -1.73
CA PRO A 90 9.62 14.20 -1.02
C PRO A 90 8.71 15.00 -1.97
N LEU A 91 7.52 15.39 -1.50
CA LEU A 91 6.64 16.29 -2.24
C LEU A 91 7.35 17.62 -2.53
N SER A 92 7.41 17.99 -3.81
CA SER A 92 7.90 19.29 -4.27
C SER A 92 6.78 20.32 -4.18
N TYR A 93 7.10 21.48 -3.62
CA TYR A 93 6.24 22.65 -3.50
C TYR A 93 6.75 23.76 -4.43
N SER A 94 6.49 25.03 -4.12
CA SER A 94 7.17 26.15 -4.80
C SER A 94 8.64 26.20 -4.39
N SER A 95 9.52 26.76 -5.23
CA SER A 95 10.96 26.86 -4.90
C SER A 95 11.23 27.59 -3.59
N ALA A 96 10.45 28.63 -3.27
CA ALA A 96 10.53 29.33 -1.98
C ALA A 96 10.15 28.42 -0.80
N GLU A 97 9.11 27.60 -0.96
CA GLU A 97 8.67 26.67 0.09
C GLU A 97 9.61 25.45 0.21
N ASN A 98 10.16 24.97 -0.91
CA ASN A 98 11.19 23.94 -0.94
C ASN A 98 12.45 24.42 -0.24
N MET A 99 12.91 25.65 -0.53
CA MET A 99 14.05 26.24 0.15
C MET A 99 13.80 26.33 1.67
N ARG A 100 12.60 26.77 2.07
CA ARG A 100 12.21 26.85 3.48
C ARG A 100 12.14 25.48 4.18
N ARG A 101 11.72 24.42 3.48
CA ARG A 101 11.52 23.07 4.05
C ARG A 101 12.75 22.17 3.98
N TYR A 102 13.45 22.22 2.86
CA TYR A 102 14.49 21.27 2.46
C TYR A 102 15.86 21.94 2.31
N GLY A 103 15.94 23.27 2.28
CA GLY A 103 17.19 23.99 2.04
C GLY A 103 17.66 23.94 0.57
N THR A 104 16.82 23.43 -0.32
CA THR A 104 17.11 23.28 -1.75
C THR A 104 15.92 23.76 -2.57
N LEU A 105 16.15 24.18 -3.81
CA LEU A 105 15.06 24.62 -4.71
C LEU A 105 14.14 23.46 -5.12
N GLU A 106 14.69 22.24 -5.20
CA GLU A 106 13.96 20.99 -5.44
C GLU A 106 14.38 19.92 -4.41
N PRO A 107 13.45 19.08 -3.94
CA PRO A 107 13.77 18.01 -2.99
C PRO A 107 14.62 16.91 -3.65
N SER A 108 15.64 16.44 -2.95
CA SER A 108 16.46 15.31 -3.40
C SER A 108 15.73 13.97 -3.25
N PRO A 109 16.01 12.97 -4.13
CA PRO A 109 15.46 11.62 -3.98
C PRO A 109 15.84 10.93 -2.67
N TYR A 110 14.96 10.04 -2.20
CA TYR A 110 15.24 9.23 -1.02
C TYR A 110 16.42 8.27 -1.32
N PRO A 111 17.42 8.18 -0.43
CA PRO A 111 18.61 7.38 -0.67
C PRO A 111 18.33 5.90 -0.34
N ILE A 112 17.62 5.19 -1.23
CA ILE A 112 17.26 3.76 -1.05
C ILE A 112 18.48 2.88 -0.76
N GLY A 113 19.65 3.19 -1.34
CA GLY A 113 20.90 2.48 -1.08
C GLY A 113 21.43 2.60 0.36
N ARG A 114 20.86 3.48 1.19
CA ARG A 114 21.19 3.61 2.63
C ARG A 114 20.31 2.76 3.54
N VAL A 115 19.37 1.98 3.00
CA VAL A 115 18.54 1.05 3.78
C VAL A 115 19.42 -0.10 4.28
N THR A 116 19.62 -0.23 5.58
CA THR A 116 20.49 -1.27 6.17
C THR A 116 19.73 -2.50 6.68
N ILE A 117 18.41 -2.40 6.79
CA ILE A 117 17.57 -3.46 7.38
C ILE A 117 17.39 -4.59 6.34
N PRO A 118 17.62 -5.86 6.72
CA PRO A 118 17.29 -7.01 5.87
C PRO A 118 15.84 -6.92 5.39
N THR A 119 15.64 -6.87 4.07
CA THR A 119 14.32 -6.62 3.48
C THR A 119 13.82 -7.84 2.72
N ALA A 120 12.57 -8.22 2.96
CA ALA A 120 11.85 -9.23 2.19
C ALA A 120 10.83 -8.55 1.28
N ILE A 121 10.81 -8.91 0.00
CA ILE A 121 9.89 -8.36 -1.00
C ILE A 121 9.01 -9.49 -1.52
N TYR A 122 7.71 -9.34 -1.32
CA TYR A 122 6.66 -10.20 -1.87
C TYR A 122 5.88 -9.38 -2.90
N PHE A 123 5.73 -9.90 -4.11
CA PHE A 123 5.10 -9.15 -5.20
C PHE A 123 4.28 -10.05 -6.12
N ALA A 124 3.33 -9.47 -6.82
CA ALA A 124 2.53 -10.16 -7.83
C ALA A 124 2.97 -9.69 -9.22
N CYS A 125 3.13 -10.63 -10.15
CA CYS A 125 3.80 -10.33 -11.42
C CYS A 125 2.98 -9.49 -12.39
N CYS A 126 1.66 -9.69 -12.40
CA CYS A 126 0.89 -9.54 -13.63
C CYS A 126 -0.45 -8.85 -13.46
N ASN A 127 -0.98 -8.77 -12.23
CA ASN A 127 -2.30 -8.19 -11.98
C ASN A 127 -2.32 -7.23 -10.78
N ASP A 128 -1.16 -6.78 -10.30
CA ASP A 128 -1.06 -5.68 -9.35
C ASP A 128 -0.89 -4.36 -10.12
N TRP A 129 -1.91 -3.50 -10.07
CA TRP A 129 -1.92 -2.24 -10.80
C TRP A 129 -1.29 -1.07 -10.03
N LEU A 130 -0.93 -1.28 -8.75
CA LEU A 130 -0.33 -0.26 -7.89
C LEU A 130 1.15 -0.54 -7.60
N SER A 131 1.57 -1.79 -7.69
CA SER A 131 2.93 -2.24 -7.44
C SER A 131 3.34 -3.23 -8.51
N ASP A 132 3.61 -2.71 -9.71
CA ASP A 132 3.96 -3.55 -10.84
C ASP A 132 5.34 -4.21 -10.67
N LYS A 133 5.57 -5.26 -11.46
CA LYS A 133 6.80 -6.06 -11.41
C LYS A 133 8.05 -5.25 -11.78
N GLN A 134 7.96 -4.31 -12.71
CA GLN A 134 9.11 -3.54 -13.16
C GLN A 134 9.60 -2.61 -12.05
N ASP A 135 8.69 -1.88 -11.41
CA ASP A 135 9.02 -1.03 -10.26
C ASP A 135 9.60 -1.84 -9.10
N THR A 136 9.07 -3.05 -8.88
CA THR A 136 9.59 -3.98 -7.87
C THR A 136 11.02 -4.45 -8.17
N LEU A 137 11.35 -4.71 -9.44
CA LEU A 137 12.71 -5.07 -9.86
C LEU A 137 13.68 -3.89 -9.70
N ILE A 138 13.24 -2.67 -10.00
CA ILE A 138 14.01 -1.44 -9.76
C ILE A 138 14.27 -1.26 -8.26
N LEU A 139 13.25 -1.48 -7.41
CA LEU A 139 13.42 -1.42 -5.97
C LEU A 139 14.45 -2.45 -5.48
N LYS A 140 14.34 -3.70 -5.93
CA LYS A 140 15.29 -4.77 -5.60
C LYS A 140 16.73 -4.40 -5.95
N SER A 141 16.97 -3.82 -7.13
CA SER A 141 18.34 -3.47 -7.57
C SER A 141 18.95 -2.30 -6.80
N ARG A 142 18.12 -1.45 -6.18
CA ARG A 142 18.57 -0.29 -5.39
C ARG A 142 18.74 -0.59 -3.90
N LEU A 143 18.13 -1.65 -3.39
CA LEU A 143 18.27 -2.07 -2.00
C LEU A 143 19.55 -2.89 -1.82
N PRO A 144 20.38 -2.58 -0.80
CA PRO A 144 21.65 -3.29 -0.61
C PRO A 144 21.47 -4.69 0.01
N SER A 145 20.33 -4.96 0.68
CA SER A 145 20.07 -6.24 1.34
C SER A 145 18.63 -6.69 1.14
N VAL A 146 18.43 -7.58 0.16
CA VAL A 146 17.16 -8.27 -0.07
C VAL A 146 17.33 -9.74 0.25
N VAL A 147 16.77 -10.18 1.38
CA VAL A 147 16.91 -11.55 1.89
C VAL A 147 15.86 -12.51 1.33
N ARG A 148 14.75 -11.96 0.83
CA ARG A 148 13.71 -12.71 0.14
C ARG A 148 13.15 -11.87 -1.01
N PHE A 149 13.05 -12.46 -2.19
CA PHE A 149 12.40 -11.86 -3.35
C PHE A 149 11.44 -12.88 -3.94
N TYR A 150 10.18 -12.82 -3.51
CA TYR A 150 9.18 -13.85 -3.78
C TYR A 150 8.07 -13.33 -4.68
N GLU A 151 7.93 -13.98 -5.84
CA GLU A 151 6.79 -13.78 -6.73
C GLU A 151 5.65 -14.70 -6.28
N VAL A 152 4.48 -14.14 -5.94
CA VAL A 152 3.31 -14.92 -5.55
C VAL A 152 2.90 -15.82 -6.73
N PRO A 153 2.76 -17.15 -6.55
CA PRO A 153 2.54 -18.11 -7.64
C PRO A 153 1.08 -18.11 -8.14
N ASN A 154 0.56 -16.94 -8.47
CA ASN A 154 -0.76 -16.74 -9.06
C ASN A 154 -0.75 -15.48 -9.93
N LYS A 155 -0.87 -15.66 -11.26
CA LYS A 155 -0.84 -14.55 -12.23
C LYS A 155 -2.02 -13.58 -12.10
N LYS A 156 -3.12 -14.01 -11.47
CA LYS A 156 -4.30 -13.17 -11.24
C LYS A 156 -4.30 -12.51 -9.86
N PHE A 157 -3.27 -12.78 -9.03
CA PHE A 157 -3.11 -12.14 -7.73
C PHE A 157 -2.90 -10.64 -7.92
N ASN A 158 -3.72 -9.83 -7.26
CA ASN A 158 -3.74 -8.39 -7.41
C ASN A 158 -3.28 -7.67 -6.12
N HIS A 159 -3.29 -6.34 -6.13
CA HIS A 159 -2.82 -5.56 -4.98
C HIS A 159 -3.59 -5.85 -3.67
N GLY A 160 -4.90 -6.03 -3.77
CA GLY A 160 -5.76 -6.27 -2.61
C GLY A 160 -5.62 -7.69 -2.06
N ASP A 161 -5.23 -8.65 -2.90
CA ASP A 161 -5.10 -10.06 -2.51
C ASP A 161 -4.04 -10.28 -1.43
N PHE A 162 -3.04 -9.40 -1.32
CA PHE A 162 -2.09 -9.38 -0.20
C PHE A 162 -2.75 -9.18 1.17
N LEU A 163 -4.00 -8.70 1.20
CA LEU A 163 -4.76 -8.44 2.42
C LEU A 163 -5.92 -9.43 2.60
N TRP A 164 -6.64 -9.76 1.53
CA TRP A 164 -7.92 -10.50 1.62
C TRP A 164 -8.03 -11.76 0.75
N ALA A 165 -6.92 -12.25 0.19
CA ALA A 165 -6.95 -13.48 -0.60
C ALA A 165 -7.48 -14.66 0.23
N LYS A 166 -8.47 -15.38 -0.31
CA LYS A 166 -8.99 -16.61 0.33
C LYS A 166 -7.91 -17.68 0.54
N ASP A 167 -6.96 -17.80 -0.39
CA ASP A 167 -5.82 -18.74 -0.29
C ASP A 167 -4.53 -18.02 0.16
N GLY A 168 -4.64 -16.83 0.76
CA GLY A 168 -3.48 -16.00 1.15
C GLY A 168 -2.47 -16.72 2.05
N TYR A 169 -2.95 -17.59 2.95
CA TYR A 169 -2.06 -18.41 3.78
C TYR A 169 -1.17 -19.33 2.93
N LYS A 170 -1.77 -20.06 1.98
CA LYS A 170 -1.07 -21.01 1.12
C LYS A 170 -0.14 -20.31 0.13
N LEU A 171 -0.57 -19.18 -0.44
CA LEU A 171 0.14 -18.50 -1.52
C LEU A 171 1.26 -17.57 -1.03
N LEU A 172 1.11 -17.00 0.17
CA LEU A 172 1.94 -15.91 0.67
C LEU A 172 2.32 -16.10 2.15
N TYR A 173 1.35 -16.14 3.06
CA TYR A 173 1.63 -15.96 4.49
C TYR A 173 2.45 -17.09 5.11
N ARG A 174 2.34 -18.33 4.60
CA ARG A 174 3.18 -19.44 5.10
C ARG A 174 4.67 -19.16 4.89
N ASP A 175 5.07 -18.66 3.72
CA ASP A 175 6.46 -18.28 3.43
C ASP A 175 6.89 -17.08 4.29
N THR A 176 6.01 -16.08 4.44
CA THR A 176 6.26 -14.92 5.31
C THR A 176 6.50 -15.31 6.76
N ILE A 177 5.66 -16.18 7.32
CA ILE A 177 5.79 -16.65 8.72
C ILE A 177 7.08 -17.43 8.90
N LEU A 178 7.41 -18.34 7.97
CA LEU A 178 8.66 -19.09 7.99
C LEU A 178 9.90 -18.20 7.99
N LEU A 179 9.89 -17.17 7.13
CA LEU A 179 10.98 -16.20 7.08
C LEU A 179 11.09 -15.40 8.39
N ILE A 180 9.97 -14.97 8.97
CA ILE A 180 9.98 -14.27 10.26
C ILE A 180 10.55 -15.18 11.36
N ASP A 181 10.17 -16.46 11.36
CA ASP A 181 10.63 -17.45 12.33
C ASP A 181 12.15 -17.69 12.28
N GLU A 182 12.74 -17.67 11.07
CA GLU A 182 14.17 -17.77 10.83
C GLU A 182 14.96 -16.64 11.53
N TYR A 183 14.44 -15.41 11.46
CA TYR A 183 15.03 -14.23 12.10
C TYR A 183 14.62 -14.06 13.57
N THR A 184 13.73 -14.92 14.08
CA THR A 184 13.28 -14.87 15.48
C THR A 184 14.27 -15.61 16.38
N PRO A 185 14.86 -14.94 17.40
CA PRO A 185 15.74 -15.59 18.37
C PRO A 185 14.94 -16.54 19.29
N ALA A 186 15.58 -17.61 19.75
CA ALA A 186 15.03 -18.39 20.87
C ALA A 186 14.88 -17.48 22.11
N PRO A 187 13.77 -17.54 22.88
CA PRO A 187 12.70 -18.55 22.95
C PRO A 187 11.41 -18.23 22.15
N TYR A 188 11.40 -17.16 21.36
CA TYR A 188 10.19 -16.64 20.70
C TYR A 188 9.85 -17.33 19.38
N ARG A 189 10.74 -18.22 18.91
CA ARG A 189 10.52 -19.03 17.71
C ARG A 189 9.24 -19.85 17.85
N SER A 190 8.40 -19.81 16.83
CA SER A 190 7.13 -20.52 16.81
C SER A 190 7.37 -22.04 16.94
N LYS A 191 6.57 -22.70 17.78
CA LYS A 191 6.50 -24.17 17.88
C LYS A 191 5.43 -24.76 16.96
N LEU A 192 4.91 -23.95 16.04
CA LEU A 192 3.80 -24.36 15.18
C LEU A 192 4.26 -25.56 14.33
N PRO A 193 3.44 -26.60 14.16
CA PRO A 193 3.67 -27.57 13.10
C PRO A 193 3.46 -26.86 11.77
N ILE A 194 4.56 -26.58 11.06
CA ILE A 194 4.59 -25.84 9.79
C ILE A 194 4.20 -26.75 8.62
#